data_AF-A0AAP2MJU5-F1
#
_entry.id   AF-A0AAP2MJU5-F1
#
_cell.length_a   1.000
_cell.length_b   1.000
_cell.length_c   1.000
_cell.angle_alpha   90.00
_cell.angle_beta   90.00
_cell.angle_gamma   90.00
#
_symmetry.space_group_name_H-M   'P 1'
#
loop_
_entity.id
_entity.type
_entity.pdbx_description
1 polymer ?
#
loop_
_entity_poly.entity_id
_entity_poly.type
_entity_poly.pdbx_seq_one_letter_code
_entity_poly.pdbx_strand_id
1 'polypeptide(L)'
;MDEPKHAIPAWVTRGKTIRQLISELQTFEDQDMEVRISLDYGDTHACISMVGKHEGRYCLLFNAESYHMGEWQAFMDAPGDEAQQT
;
A
#
# COMPACT_ATOMS: atom_id res chain seq x y z
N MET A 1 1.31 -11.51 25.12
CA MET A 1 1.84 -12.32 24.00
C MET A 1 2.97 -13.14 24.57
N ASP A 2 2.89 -14.47 24.43
CA ASP A 2 3.99 -15.35 24.84
C ASP A 2 5.21 -15.09 23.95
N GLU A 3 6.39 -15.03 24.55
CA GLU A 3 7.64 -14.90 23.79
C GLU A 3 7.88 -16.15 22.93
N PRO A 4 8.41 -15.99 21.71
CA PRO A 4 8.67 -17.11 20.83
C PRO A 4 9.74 -18.02 21.43
N LYS A 5 9.45 -19.33 21.52
CA LYS A 5 10.37 -20.37 22.02
C LYS A 5 11.65 -20.51 21.19
N HIS A 6 11.67 -19.99 19.96
CA HIS A 6 12.78 -20.08 19.03
C HIS A 6 13.04 -18.71 18.39
N ALA A 7 14.30 -18.47 18.00
CA ALA A 7 14.67 -17.25 17.29
C ALA A 7 13.87 -17.10 15.99
N ILE A 8 13.32 -15.91 15.78
CA ILE A 8 12.63 -15.58 14.52
C ILE A 8 13.68 -15.47 13.42
N PRO A 9 13.57 -16.24 12.32
CA PRO A 9 14.50 -16.13 11.21
C PRO A 9 14.52 -14.71 10.63
N ALA A 10 15.71 -14.23 10.24
CA ALA A 10 15.86 -12.87 9.73
C ALA A 10 15.00 -12.59 8.49
N TRP A 11 14.68 -13.61 7.67
CA TRP A 11 13.83 -13.43 6.50
C TRP A 11 12.39 -13.00 6.85
N VAL A 12 11.92 -13.28 8.07
CA VAL A 12 10.57 -12.92 8.53
C VAL A 12 10.46 -11.42 8.81
N THR A 13 11.53 -10.80 9.32
CA THR A 13 11.50 -9.40 9.78
C THR A 13 12.31 -8.45 8.91
N ARG A 14 13.15 -8.98 8.02
CA ARG A 14 14.00 -8.17 7.13
C ARG A 14 13.19 -7.60 5.99
N GLY A 15 13.03 -6.28 5.98
CA GLY A 15 12.49 -5.55 4.84
C GLY A 15 13.38 -5.64 3.59
N LYS A 16 12.77 -5.38 2.42
CA LYS A 16 13.47 -5.28 1.14
C LYS A 16 13.73 -3.82 0.78
N THR A 17 14.87 -3.57 0.14
CA THR A 17 15.08 -2.28 -0.54
C THR A 17 14.25 -2.19 -1.81
N ILE A 18 14.00 -0.97 -2.30
CA ILE A 18 13.31 -0.74 -3.58
C ILE A 18 13.98 -1.53 -4.72
N ARG A 19 15.32 -1.52 -4.76
CA ARG A 19 16.08 -2.24 -5.80
C ARG A 19 15.84 -3.74 -5.76
N GLN A 20 15.86 -4.34 -4.57
CA GLN A 20 15.61 -5.79 -4.41
C GLN A 20 14.19 -6.15 -4.81
N LEU A 21 13.20 -5.34 -4.40
CA LEU A 21 11.81 -5.55 -4.79
C LEU A 21 11.65 -5.49 -6.32
N ILE A 22 12.18 -4.45 -6.98
CA ILE A 22 12.12 -4.33 -8.44
C ILE A 22 12.77 -5.53 -9.13
N SER A 23 13.94 -5.97 -8.68
CA SER A 23 14.61 -7.13 -9.26
C SER A 23 13.79 -8.41 -9.16
N GLU A 24 13.04 -8.62 -8.08
CA GLU A 24 12.15 -9.77 -7.93
C GLU A 24 10.92 -9.67 -8.82
N LEU A 25 10.29 -8.48 -8.91
CA LEU A 25 9.15 -8.26 -9.81
C LEU A 25 9.52 -8.51 -11.28
N GLN A 26 10.74 -8.14 -11.68
CA GLN A 26 11.27 -8.41 -13.03
C GLN A 26 11.47 -9.90 -13.35
N THR A 27 11.39 -10.80 -12.37
CA THR A 27 11.48 -12.25 -12.62
C THR A 27 10.17 -12.88 -13.09
N PHE A 28 9.06 -12.17 -12.98
CA PHE A 28 7.74 -12.63 -13.44
C PHE A 28 7.69 -12.50 -14.97
N GLU A 29 7.19 -13.53 -15.66
CA GLU A 29 7.05 -13.50 -17.13
C GLU A 29 6.06 -12.43 -17.59
N ASP A 30 4.92 -12.35 -16.90
CA ASP A 30 3.90 -11.33 -17.12
C ASP A 30 4.17 -10.10 -16.25
N GLN A 31 4.67 -9.04 -16.89
CA GLN A 31 4.95 -7.75 -16.24
C GLN A 31 3.71 -6.85 -16.13
N ASP A 32 2.58 -7.24 -16.71
CA ASP A 32 1.30 -6.50 -16.63
C ASP A 32 0.37 -7.04 -15.52
N MET A 33 0.79 -8.09 -14.82
CA MET A 33 0.07 -8.67 -13.70
C MET A 33 -0.13 -7.67 -12.54
N GLU A 34 -1.35 -7.58 -12.00
CA GLU A 34 -1.65 -6.69 -10.86
C GLU A 34 -0.87 -7.10 -9.61
N VAL A 35 -0.14 -6.15 -9.01
CA VAL A 35 0.55 -6.34 -7.73
C VAL A 35 -0.38 -5.98 -6.57
N ARG A 36 -0.53 -6.91 -5.63
CA ARG A 36 -1.36 -6.76 -4.43
C ARG A 36 -0.53 -6.96 -3.16
N ILE A 37 -0.95 -6.32 -2.05
CA ILE A 37 -0.30 -6.45 -0.74
C ILE A 37 -1.15 -7.27 0.21
N SER A 38 -0.51 -8.20 0.93
CA SER A 38 -1.11 -9.03 1.98
C SER A 38 -0.27 -8.95 3.25
N LEU A 39 -0.94 -9.03 4.40
CA LEU A 39 -0.31 -9.08 5.73
C LEU A 39 -0.56 -10.42 6.44
N ASP A 40 -1.22 -11.37 5.77
CA ASP A 40 -1.72 -12.63 6.30
C ASP A 40 -1.40 -13.81 5.36
N TYR A 41 -0.25 -13.74 4.68
CA TYR A 41 0.24 -14.78 3.76
C TYR A 41 -0.68 -15.07 2.56
N GLY A 42 -1.57 -14.14 2.23
CA GLY A 42 -2.40 -14.17 1.02
C GLY A 42 -3.87 -14.48 1.27
N ASP A 43 -4.29 -14.75 2.51
CA ASP A 43 -5.70 -14.97 2.86
C ASP A 43 -6.56 -13.74 2.50
N THR A 44 -6.03 -12.54 2.76
CA THR A 44 -6.60 -11.28 2.29
C THR A 44 -5.54 -10.42 1.64
N HIS A 45 -5.97 -9.59 0.67
CA HIS A 45 -5.06 -8.73 -0.06
C HIS A 45 -5.75 -7.49 -0.63
N ALA A 46 -5.01 -6.38 -0.69
CA ALA A 46 -5.51 -5.10 -1.16
C ALA A 46 -4.67 -4.57 -2.33
N CYS A 47 -5.24 -3.69 -3.15
CA CYS A 47 -4.47 -3.04 -4.20
C CYS A 47 -3.45 -2.05 -3.62
N ILE A 48 -2.43 -1.70 -4.41
CA ILE A 48 -1.52 -0.60 -4.10
C ILE A 48 -1.99 0.62 -4.88
N SER A 49 -2.63 1.56 -4.20
CA SER A 49 -3.19 2.78 -4.80
C SER A 49 -2.11 3.83 -5.05
N MET A 50 -1.10 3.92 -4.19
CA MET A 50 -0.02 4.90 -4.31
C MET A 50 1.30 4.36 -3.76
N VAL A 51 2.41 4.95 -4.22
CA VAL A 51 3.75 4.71 -3.65
C VAL A 51 4.31 6.05 -3.20
N GLY A 52 4.81 6.13 -1.97
CA GLY A 52 5.28 7.40 -1.42
C GLY A 52 6.41 7.25 -0.40
N LYS A 53 7.09 8.36 -0.15
CA LYS A 53 8.17 8.45 0.82
C LYS A 53 7.61 8.83 2.19
N HIS A 54 7.93 8.05 3.21
CA HIS A 54 7.52 8.28 4.58
C HIS A 54 8.71 8.52 5.50
N GLU A 55 8.65 9.58 6.30
CA GLU A 55 9.66 9.97 7.30
C GLU A 55 11.10 10.00 6.78
N GLY A 56 11.32 10.31 5.51
CA GLY A 56 12.66 10.32 4.95
C GLY A 56 13.26 8.92 4.70
N ARG A 57 12.63 7.85 5.19
CA ARG A 57 13.28 6.57 5.46
C ARG A 57 12.66 5.39 4.72
N TYR A 58 11.34 5.38 4.56
CA TYR A 58 10.62 4.24 4.02
C TYR A 58 9.94 4.59 2.70
N CYS A 59 9.94 3.62 1.77
CA CYS A 59 9.06 3.60 0.63
C CYS A 59 7.80 2.84 1.05
N LEU A 60 6.68 3.54 1.21
CA LEU A 60 5.40 2.95 1.58
C LEU A 60 4.55 2.68 0.35
N LEU A 61 3.90 1.50 0.37
CA LEU A 61 2.88 1.09 -0.57
C LEU A 61 1.53 1.36 0.12
N PHE A 62 0.81 2.37 -0.35
CA PHE A 62 -0.45 2.80 0.26
C PHE A 62 -1.62 2.07 -0.40
N ASN A 63 -2.51 1.55 0.42
CA ASN A 63 -3.88 1.24 0.02
C ASN A 63 -4.77 2.40 0.51
N ALA A 64 -5.46 3.05 -0.42
CA ALA A 64 -6.38 4.15 -0.13
C ALA A 64 -7.84 3.77 -0.44
N GLU A 65 -8.15 2.47 -0.50
CA GLU A 65 -9.51 2.00 -0.78
C GLU A 65 -10.49 2.49 0.29
N SER A 66 -10.08 2.86 1.50
CA SER A 66 -11.00 3.48 2.46
C SER A 66 -11.28 4.98 2.20
N TYR A 67 -10.45 5.66 1.40
CA TYR A 67 -10.58 7.11 1.15
C TYR A 67 -11.85 7.45 0.37
N HIS A 68 -12.29 6.55 -0.52
CA HIS A 68 -13.47 6.79 -1.36
C HIS A 68 -14.80 6.77 -0.60
N MET A 69 -14.85 6.25 0.64
CA MET A 69 -16.09 6.10 1.42
C MET A 69 -16.34 7.25 2.41
N GLY A 70 -15.40 8.18 2.55
CA GLY A 70 -15.51 9.30 3.49
C GLY A 70 -15.12 10.62 2.84
N GLU A 71 -13.81 10.86 2.79
CA GLU A 71 -13.28 12.16 2.36
C GLU A 71 -13.54 12.47 0.89
N TRP A 72 -13.47 11.47 0.00
CA TRP A 72 -13.79 11.68 -1.41
C TRP A 72 -15.27 12.01 -1.64
N GLN A 73 -16.20 11.31 -0.99
CA GLN A 73 -17.62 11.63 -1.13
C GLN A 73 -17.92 13.01 -0.54
N ALA A 74 -17.41 13.30 0.66
CA ALA A 74 -17.57 14.62 1.27
C ALA A 74 -16.98 15.75 0.42
N PHE A 75 -15.86 15.52 -0.28
CA PHE A 75 -15.29 16.47 -1.23
C PHE A 75 -16.18 16.68 -2.46
N MET A 76 -16.69 15.60 -3.06
CA MET A 76 -17.55 15.69 -4.25
C MET A 76 -18.95 16.25 -3.93
N ASP A 77 -19.46 16.00 -2.73
CA ASP A 77 -20.75 16.50 -2.24
C ASP A 77 -20.68 17.99 -1.81
N ALA A 78 -19.49 18.56 -1.68
CA ALA A 78 -19.34 19.97 -1.38
C ALA A 78 -19.83 20.82 -2.58
N PRO A 79 -20.69 21.82 -2.36
CA PRO A 79 -21.13 22.69 -3.44
C PRO A 79 -19.91 23.43 -4.02
N GLY A 80 -19.66 23.26 -5.32
CA GLY A 80 -18.61 24.00 -6.02
C GLY A 80 -18.83 25.51 -5.91
N ASP A 81 -17.76 26.29 -6.07
CA ASP A 81 -17.70 27.77 -6.08
C ASP A 81 -18.55 28.44 -7.19
N GLU A 82 -19.55 27.76 -7.76
CA GLU A 82 -20.45 28.29 -8.79
C GLU A 82 -21.70 28.98 -8.19
N ALA A 83 -21.88 28.98 -6.87
CA ALA A 83 -23.04 29.58 -6.20
C ALA A 83 -22.86 31.04 -5.74
N GLN A 84 -21.94 31.80 -6.36
CA GLN A 84 -21.75 33.24 -6.08
C GLN A 84 -21.77 34.10 -7.34
N GLN A 85 -22.75 33.88 -8.23
CA GLN A 85 -23.16 34.89 -9.23
C GLN A 85 -24.68 34.89 -9.42
N THR A 86 -25.40 35.45 -8.46
CA THR A 86 -26.74 36.04 -8.68
C THR A 86 -26.91 37.26 -7.80
#